data_AF-A0A4R4DQT4-F1
#
_entry.id   AF-A0A4R4DQT4-F1
#
_cell.length_a   1.000
_cell.length_b   1.000
_cell.length_c   1.000
_cell.angle_alpha   90.00
_cell.angle_beta   90.00
_cell.angle_gamma   90.00
#
_symmetry.space_group_name_H-M   'P 1'
#
loop_
_entity.id
_entity.type
_entity.pdbx_description
1 polymer ?
#
loop_
_entity_poly.entity_id
_entity_poly.type
_entity_poly.pdbx_seq_one_letter_code
_entity_poly.pdbx_strand_id
1 'polypeptide(L)'
;MTKPVDYHSRAMAAAHQISAITGENVNAALAHAVEARLAQVQDEREARIERLVRLGLHCAENLTGPPLTSEDVDTWLYDPHTGLPR
;
A
#
# COMPACT_ATOMS: atom_id res chain seq x y z
N MET A 1 12.96 25.01 12.28
CA MET A 1 12.15 24.28 13.27
C MET A 1 10.70 24.30 12.79
N THR A 2 10.20 23.20 12.25
CA THR A 2 8.79 23.03 11.86
C THR A 2 7.95 22.88 13.13
N LYS A 3 6.97 23.77 13.33
CA LYS A 3 6.02 23.62 14.45
C LYS A 3 5.27 22.29 14.28
N PRO A 4 5.04 21.53 15.37
CA PRO A 4 4.24 20.32 15.28
C PRO A 4 2.84 20.69 14.81
N VAL A 5 2.36 19.98 13.80
CA VAL A 5 1.00 20.15 13.28
C VAL A 5 0.06 19.52 14.30
N ASP A 6 -0.84 20.32 14.88
CA ASP A 6 -1.91 19.80 15.72
C ASP A 6 -3.00 19.21 14.84
N TYR A 7 -2.98 17.89 14.69
CA TYR A 7 -3.93 17.14 13.87
C TYR A 7 -5.33 17.09 14.49
N HIS A 8 -5.44 17.22 15.81
CA HIS A 8 -6.74 17.17 16.49
C HIS A 8 -7.56 18.43 16.17
N SER A 9 -6.97 19.62 16.35
CA SER A 9 -7.68 20.87 16.02
C SER A 9 -8.05 20.97 14.54
N ARG A 10 -7.17 20.50 13.65
CA ARG A 10 -7.46 20.44 12.21
C ARG A 10 -8.60 19.49 11.87
N ALA A 11 -8.64 18.29 12.47
CA ALA A 11 -9.72 17.33 12.25
C ALA A 11 -11.06 17.87 12.75
N MET A 12 -11.07 18.47 13.95
CA MET A 12 -12.28 19.07 14.51
C MET A 12 -12.78 20.25 13.66
N ALA A 13 -11.88 21.11 13.18
CA ALA A 13 -12.25 22.23 12.30
C ALA A 13 -12.91 21.72 11.00
N ALA A 14 -12.38 20.66 10.39
CA ALA A 14 -12.97 20.05 9.22
C ALA A 14 -14.34 19.40 9.52
N ALA A 15 -14.47 18.68 10.64
CA ALA A 15 -15.74 18.08 11.05
C ALA A 15 -16.82 19.14 11.31
N HIS A 16 -16.46 20.28 11.90
CA HIS A 16 -17.36 21.42 12.07
C HIS A 16 -17.80 22.03 10.73
N GLN A 17 -16.90 22.13 9.75
CA GLN A 17 -17.25 22.61 8.42
C GLN A 17 -18.22 21.66 7.71
N ILE A 18 -17.96 20.35 7.78
CA ILE A 18 -18.86 19.34 7.22
C ILE A 18 -20.23 19.43 7.90
N SER A 19 -20.26 19.43 9.23
CA SER A 19 -21.49 19.60 10.02
C SER A 19 -22.28 20.85 9.64
N ALA A 20 -21.61 21.99 9.41
CA ALA A 20 -22.26 23.22 8.98
C ALA A 20 -22.85 23.14 7.56
N ILE A 21 -22.25 22.36 6.66
CA ILE A 21 -22.70 22.18 5.28
C ILE A 21 -23.83 21.15 5.20
N THR A 22 -23.72 20.04 5.92
CA THR A 22 -24.64 18.89 5.81
C THR A 22 -25.77 18.94 6.83
N GLY A 23 -25.63 19.74 7.89
CA GLY A 23 -26.56 19.78 9.02
C GLY A 23 -26.44 18.57 9.96
N GLU A 24 -25.49 17.66 9.72
CA GLU A 24 -25.26 16.50 10.58
C GLU A 24 -24.48 16.89 11.85
N ASN A 25 -24.57 16.09 12.91
CA ASN A 25 -23.76 16.31 14.12
C ASN A 25 -22.26 16.15 13.78
N VAL A 26 -21.41 17.03 14.30
CA VAL A 26 -19.93 16.98 14.20
C VAL A 26 -19.35 15.58 14.43
N ASN A 27 -19.87 14.84 15.43
CA ASN A 27 -19.40 13.47 15.70
C ASN A 27 -19.82 12.48 14.60
N ALA A 28 -21.01 12.65 14.02
CA ALA A 28 -21.47 11.85 12.90
C ALA A 28 -20.65 12.17 11.63
N ALA A 29 -20.41 13.46 11.36
CA ALA A 29 -19.52 13.89 10.28
C ALA A 29 -18.13 13.29 10.39
N LEU A 30 -17.56 13.28 11.60
CA LEU A 30 -16.25 12.68 11.86
C LEU A 30 -16.27 11.16 11.66
N ALA A 31 -17.27 10.46 12.20
CA ALA A 31 -17.41 9.01 12.06
C ALA A 31 -17.52 8.61 10.59
N HIS A 32 -18.43 9.23 9.83
CA HIS A 32 -18.63 8.97 8.41
C HIS A 32 -17.34 9.22 7.60
N ALA A 33 -16.62 10.30 7.87
CA ALA A 33 -15.37 10.60 7.17
C ALA A 33 -14.28 9.54 7.43
N VAL A 34 -14.19 9.05 8.68
CA VAL A 34 -13.23 8.00 9.05
C VAL A 34 -13.62 6.66 8.44
N GLU A 35 -14.89 6.28 8.51
CA GLU A 35 -15.42 5.05 7.91
C GLU A 35 -15.22 5.03 6.39
N ALA A 36 -15.52 6.14 5.71
CA ALA A 36 -15.31 6.28 4.27
C ALA A 36 -13.82 6.14 3.91
N ARG A 37 -12.91 6.74 4.69
CA ARG A 37 -11.47 6.60 4.43
C ARG A 37 -10.99 5.17 4.72
N LEU A 38 -11.51 4.52 5.75
CA LEU A 38 -11.17 3.15 6.07
C LEU A 38 -11.58 2.21 4.94
N ALA A 39 -12.80 2.35 4.42
CA ALA A 39 -13.30 1.59 3.28
C ALA A 39 -12.40 1.78 2.05
N GLN A 40 -12.06 3.03 1.69
CA GLN A 40 -11.13 3.30 0.58
C GLN A 40 -9.78 2.61 0.74
N VAL A 41 -9.20 2.66 1.95
CA VAL A 41 -7.90 2.02 2.23
C VAL A 41 -8.00 0.50 2.14
N GLN A 42 -9.14 -0.08 2.54
CA GLN A 42 -9.40 -1.51 2.40
C GLN A 42 -9.55 -1.91 0.93
N ASP A 43 -10.31 -1.16 0.15
CA ASP A 43 -10.49 -1.38 -1.29
C ASP A 43 -9.14 -1.26 -2.04
N GLU A 44 -8.34 -0.24 -1.73
CA GLU A 44 -6.99 -0.06 -2.28
C GLU A 44 -6.09 -1.27 -1.95
N ARG A 45 -6.23 -1.83 -0.74
CA ARG A 45 -5.49 -3.03 -0.33
C ARG A 45 -5.96 -4.26 -1.09
N GLU A 46 -7.26 -4.46 -1.26
CA GLU A 46 -7.82 -5.58 -2.03
C GLU A 46 -7.40 -5.50 -3.50
N ALA A 47 -7.52 -4.33 -4.13
CA ALA A 47 -7.07 -4.09 -5.49
C ALA A 47 -5.56 -4.35 -5.66
N ARG A 48 -4.75 -3.99 -4.65
CA ARG A 48 -3.31 -4.31 -4.64
C ARG A 48 -3.07 -5.82 -4.59
N ILE A 49 -3.79 -6.55 -3.74
CA ILE A 49 -3.68 -8.01 -3.64
C ILE A 49 -4.07 -8.66 -4.97
N GLU A 50 -5.19 -8.24 -5.56
CA GLU A 50 -5.64 -8.74 -6.85
C GLU A 50 -4.58 -8.50 -7.95
N ARG A 51 -3.97 -7.31 -7.97
CA ARG A 51 -2.86 -7.01 -8.89
C ARG A 51 -1.65 -7.93 -8.66
N LEU A 52 -1.28 -8.21 -7.41
CA LEU A 52 -0.17 -9.11 -7.10
C LEU A 52 -0.47 -10.56 -7.52
N VAL A 53 -1.71 -11.02 -7.32
CA VAL A 53 -2.14 -12.35 -7.78
C VAL A 53 -2.08 -12.47 -9.29
N ARG A 54 -2.60 -11.46 -10.03
CA ARG A 54 -2.50 -11.43 -11.50
C ARG A 54 -1.04 -11.47 -11.98
N LEU A 55 -0.16 -10.70 -11.34
CA LEU A 55 1.27 -10.73 -11.67
C LEU A 55 1.89 -12.09 -11.38
N GLY A 56 1.57 -12.71 -10.23
CA GLY A 56 2.06 -14.04 -9.88
C GLY A 56 1.62 -15.11 -10.88
N LEU A 57 0.34 -15.10 -11.27
CA LEU A 57 -0.20 -16.00 -12.30
C LEU A 57 0.47 -15.78 -13.65
N HIS A 58 0.59 -14.53 -14.10
CA HIS A 58 1.26 -14.21 -15.35
C HIS A 58 2.72 -14.65 -15.35
N CYS A 59 3.45 -14.44 -14.25
CA CYS A 59 4.81 -14.94 -14.09
C CYS A 59 4.84 -16.48 -14.17
N ALA A 60 3.93 -17.18 -13.48
CA ALA A 60 3.88 -18.64 -13.51
C ALA A 60 3.57 -19.21 -14.90
N GLU A 61 2.67 -18.57 -15.66
CA GLU A 61 2.34 -18.96 -17.03
C GLU A 61 3.50 -18.74 -18.02
N ASN A 62 4.33 -17.71 -17.77
CA ASN A 62 5.41 -17.31 -18.67
C ASN A 62 6.81 -17.76 -18.20
N LEU A 63 6.91 -18.36 -17.01
CA LEU A 63 8.11 -19.03 -16.52
C LEU A 63 8.34 -20.27 -17.38
N THR A 64 9.08 -20.06 -18.47
CA THR A 64 9.48 -21.09 -19.42
C THR A 64 10.93 -21.47 -19.14
N GLY A 65 11.20 -22.76 -19.03
CA GLY A 65 12.53 -23.29 -18.72
C GLY A 65 12.55 -24.19 -17.47
N PRO A 66 13.70 -24.82 -17.16
CA PRO A 66 13.85 -25.60 -15.94
C PRO A 66 13.69 -24.69 -14.70
N PRO A 67 13.28 -25.24 -13.54
CA PRO A 67 13.23 -24.49 -12.30
C PRO A 67 14.60 -23.87 -12.00
N LEU A 68 14.63 -22.58 -11.70
CA LEU A 68 15.86 -21.93 -11.25
C LEU A 68 16.29 -22.52 -9.92
N THR A 69 17.51 -23.00 -9.86
CA THR A 69 18.16 -23.51 -8.66
C THR A 69 18.94 -22.39 -7.97
N SER A 70 19.34 -22.63 -6.72
CA SER A 70 20.24 -21.73 -5.99
C SER A 70 21.57 -21.53 -6.75
N GLU A 71 22.05 -22.59 -7.41
CA GLU A 71 23.29 -22.59 -8.18
C GLU A 71 23.20 -21.72 -9.44
N ASP A 72 22.03 -21.66 -10.09
CA ASP A 72 21.79 -20.75 -11.23
C ASP A 72 21.89 -19.28 -10.80
N VAL A 73 21.31 -18.95 -9.63
CA VAL A 73 21.35 -17.60 -9.06
C VAL A 73 22.78 -17.21 -8.69
N ASP A 74 23.52 -18.13 -8.07
CA ASP A 74 24.91 -17.90 -7.69
C ASP A 74 25.80 -17.66 -8.92
N THR A 75 25.56 -18.42 -10.00
CA THR A 75 26.28 -18.27 -11.27
C THR A 75 26.03 -16.91 -11.93
N TRP A 76 24.83 -16.33 -11.76
CA TRP A 76 24.50 -15.01 -12.30
C TRP A 76 25.09 -13.86 -11.48
N LEU A 77 25.11 -14.00 -10.15
CA LEU A 77 25.46 -12.92 -9.24
C LEU A 77 26.94 -12.89 -8.86
N TYR A 78 27.62 -14.03 -8.86
CA TYR A 78 28.99 -14.16 -8.41
C TYR A 78 29.92 -14.66 -9.53
N ASP A 79 31.17 -14.22 -9.46
CA ASP A 79 32.21 -14.75 -10.33
C ASP A 79 32.58 -16.18 -9.88
N PRO A 80 32.53 -17.20 -10.75
CA PRO A 80 32.73 -18.60 -10.36
C PRO A 80 34.18 -18.92 -9.98
N HIS A 81 35.14 -18.04 -10.30
CA HIS A 81 36.55 -18.24 -9.94
C HIS A 81 36.91 -17.55 -8.62
N THR A 82 36.30 -16.40 -8.32
CA THR A 82 36.62 -15.62 -7.12
C THR A 82 35.56 -15.72 -6.02
N GLY A 83 34.34 -16.14 -6.35
CA GLY A 83 33.17 -16.16 -5.46
C GLY A 83 32.68 -14.76 -5.05
N LEU A 84 33.25 -13.70 -5.65
CA LEU A 84 32.88 -12.32 -5.36
C LEU A 84 31.71 -11.88 -6.25
N PRO A 85 30.87 -10.94 -5.79
CA PRO A 85 29.84 -10.36 -6.64
C PRO A 85 30.47 -9.82 -7.94
N ARG A 86 29.82 -10.08 -9.07
CA ARG A 86 30.20 -9.51 -10.36
C ARG A 86 29.97 -8.00 -10.40
#